data_AF-U3P660-F1
#
_entry.id   AF-U3P660-F1
#
_cell.length_a   1.000
_cell.length_b   1.000
_cell.length_c   1.000
_cell.angle_alpha   90.00
_cell.angle_beta   90.00
_cell.angle_gamma   90.00
#
_symmetry.space_group_name_H-M   'P 1'
#
loop_
_entity.id
_entity.type
_entity.pdbx_description
1 polymer ?
#
loop_
_entity_poly.entity_id
_entity_poly.type
_entity_poly.pdbx_seq_one_letter_code
_entity_poly.pdbx_strand_id
1 'polypeptide(L)'
;MANIIKVAVDGEQSVIDVDKLTFAEGRAIEKVTGKEFAEAIKSKSLTSIQALIWVTWKRHHPGVAFSDFDDRAITDIEIDLEKDDGTPPENPTVPAVEG
;
A
#
# COMPACT_ATOMS: atom_id res chain seq x y z
N MET A 1 -12.70 -8.64 0.93
CA MET A 1 -12.14 -7.77 -0.10
C MET A 1 -11.02 -7.00 0.57
N ALA A 2 -9.76 -7.40 0.34
CA ALA A 2 -8.61 -6.65 0.80
C ALA A 2 -8.30 -5.56 -0.22
N ASN A 3 -8.09 -4.32 0.22
CA ASN A 3 -7.60 -3.24 -0.63
C ASN A 3 -6.07 -3.29 -0.59
N ILE A 4 -5.46 -3.88 -1.62
CA ILE A 4 -4.01 -4.00 -1.71
C ILE A 4 -3.41 -2.75 -2.37
N ILE A 5 -2.23 -2.31 -1.93
CA ILE A 5 -1.43 -1.29 -2.60
C ILE A 5 -0.02 -1.84 -2.75
N LYS A 6 0.46 -1.92 -3.99
CA LYS A 6 1.88 -2.18 -4.29
C LYS A 6 2.61 -0.84 -4.30
N VAL A 7 3.82 -0.80 -3.78
CA VAL A 7 4.66 0.40 -3.75
C VAL A 7 6.08 -0.04 -4.04
N ALA A 8 6.76 0.61 -4.98
CA ALA A 8 8.20 0.50 -5.10
C ALA A 8 8.85 1.81 -4.61
N VAL A 9 9.88 1.70 -3.79
CA VAL A 9 10.69 2.86 -3.38
C VAL A 9 12.15 2.42 -3.42
N ASP A 10 12.99 3.15 -4.15
CA ASP A 10 14.43 2.82 -4.32
C ASP A 10 14.69 1.38 -4.82
N GLY A 11 13.78 0.83 -5.63
CA GLY A 11 13.85 -0.53 -6.17
C GLY A 11 13.37 -1.62 -5.22
N GLU A 12 13.00 -1.29 -3.98
CA GLU A 12 12.38 -2.21 -3.04
C GLU A 12 10.86 -2.15 -3.17
N GLN A 13 10.25 -3.32 -3.40
CA GLN A 13 8.81 -3.46 -3.55
C GLN A 13 8.18 -3.88 -2.22
N SER A 14 7.13 -3.16 -1.83
CA SER A 14 6.31 -3.43 -0.67
C SER A 14 4.85 -3.59 -1.10
N VAL A 15 4.18 -4.61 -0.55
CA VAL A 15 2.75 -4.85 -0.75
C VAL A 15 2.02 -4.56 0.56
N ILE A 16 0.96 -3.78 0.47
CA ILE A 16 0.21 -3.28 1.62
C ILE A 16 -1.21 -3.77 1.55
N ASP A 17 -1.71 -4.28 2.65
CA ASP A 17 -3.13 -4.47 2.86
C ASP A 17 -3.65 -3.30 3.69
N VAL A 18 -4.40 -2.39 3.05
CA VAL A 18 -4.97 -1.19 3.68
C VAL A 18 -5.93 -1.56 4.81
N ASP A 19 -6.57 -2.74 4.74
CA ASP A 19 -7.46 -3.23 5.77
C ASP A 19 -6.71 -3.78 7.00
N LYS A 20 -5.38 -3.93 6.91
CA LYS A 20 -4.48 -4.30 8.02
C LYS A 20 -3.67 -3.13 8.55
N LEU A 21 -4.10 -1.88 8.33
CA LEU A 21 -3.53 -0.72 9.00
C LEU A 21 -3.90 -0.72 10.49
N THR A 22 -2.92 -0.39 11.32
CA THR A 22 -3.12 -0.18 12.76
C THR A 22 -3.79 1.17 13.01
N PHE A 23 -4.41 1.34 14.19
CA PHE A 23 -4.98 2.63 14.58
C PHE A 23 -3.96 3.78 14.58
N ALA A 24 -2.69 3.48 14.90
CA ALA A 24 -1.62 4.48 14.89
C ALA A 24 -1.33 4.96 13.47
N GLU A 25 -1.36 4.07 12.49
CA GLU A 25 -1.13 4.39 11.08
C GLU A 25 -2.33 5.12 10.48
N GLY A 26 -3.56 4.68 10.80
CA GLY A 26 -4.78 5.38 10.40
C GLY A 26 -4.76 6.84 10.89
N ARG A 27 -4.48 7.07 12.18
CA ARG A 27 -4.36 8.42 12.74
C ARG A 27 -3.19 9.22 12.15
N ALA A 28 -2.10 8.56 11.78
CA ALA A 28 -0.98 9.22 11.12
C ALA A 28 -1.39 9.75 9.73
N ILE A 29 -2.15 8.96 8.95
CA ILE A 29 -2.73 9.39 7.68
C ILE A 29 -3.64 10.59 7.89
N GLU A 30 -4.55 10.54 8.86
CA GLU A 30 -5.47 11.65 9.15
C GLU A 30 -4.72 12.94 9.46
N LYS A 31 -3.66 12.84 10.28
CA LYS A 31 -2.86 13.98 10.70
C LYS A 31 -2.15 14.68 9.54
N VAL A 32 -1.58 13.93 8.59
CA VAL A 32 -0.83 14.51 7.46
C VAL A 32 -1.73 14.96 6.31
N THR A 33 -2.91 14.36 6.17
CA THR A 33 -3.87 14.71 5.12
C THR A 33 -4.87 15.78 5.55
N GLY A 34 -5.08 15.96 6.86
CA GLY A 34 -6.14 16.82 7.40
C GLY A 34 -7.55 16.28 7.17
N LYS A 35 -7.69 15.00 6.82
CA LYS A 35 -8.95 14.33 6.49
C LYS A 35 -9.21 13.18 7.45
N GLU A 36 -10.48 12.79 7.57
CA GLU A 36 -10.86 11.52 8.20
C GLU A 36 -10.28 10.34 7.42
N PHE A 37 -9.91 9.25 8.11
CA PHE A 37 -9.24 8.11 7.48
C PHE A 37 -10.03 7.56 6.29
N ALA A 38 -11.35 7.40 6.45
CA ALA A 38 -12.23 6.88 5.40
C ALA A 38 -12.29 7.77 4.14
N GLU A 39 -12.10 9.08 4.30
CA GLU A 39 -11.99 10.02 3.18
C GLU A 39 -10.60 9.96 2.56
N ALA A 40 -9.56 9.93 3.41
CA ALA A 40 -8.17 9.90 2.98
C ALA A 40 -7.87 8.69 2.09
N ILE A 41 -8.34 7.49 2.46
CA ILE A 41 -8.10 6.26 1.67
C ILE A 41 -8.87 6.22 0.34
N LYS A 42 -10.00 6.95 0.23
CA LYS A 42 -10.80 7.03 -1.01
C LYS A 42 -10.35 8.16 -1.93
N SER A 43 -9.64 9.14 -1.37
CA SER A 43 -9.21 10.32 -2.08
C SER A 43 -8.04 10.01 -3.01
N LYS A 44 -8.16 10.37 -4.28
CA LYS A 44 -7.06 10.32 -5.26
C LYS A 44 -6.15 11.55 -5.21
N SER A 45 -6.16 12.29 -4.09
CA SER A 45 -5.26 13.44 -3.92
C SER A 45 -3.83 12.96 -3.70
N LEU A 46 -2.85 13.69 -4.23
CA LEU A 46 -1.43 13.33 -4.10
C LEU A 46 -1.01 13.20 -2.63
N THR A 47 -1.49 14.08 -1.75
CA THR A 47 -1.23 14.00 -0.30
C THR A 47 -1.78 12.73 0.33
N SER A 48 -2.96 12.26 -0.09
CA SER A 48 -3.54 11.00 0.40
C SER A 48 -2.74 9.79 -0.05
N ILE A 49 -2.33 9.78 -1.32
CA ILE A 49 -1.48 8.73 -1.90
C ILE A 49 -0.14 8.68 -1.17
N GLN A 50 0.53 9.83 -1.03
CA GLN A 50 1.78 9.97 -0.30
C GLN A 50 1.65 9.50 1.14
N ALA A 51 0.51 9.76 1.80
CA ALA A 51 0.28 9.36 3.19
C ALA A 51 0.22 7.83 3.34
N LEU A 52 -0.46 7.15 2.42
CA LEU A 52 -0.57 5.69 2.41
C LEU A 52 0.79 5.02 2.20
N ILE A 53 1.58 5.57 1.28
CA ILE A 53 2.95 5.10 1.01
C ILE A 53 3.84 5.33 2.22
N TRP A 54 3.82 6.53 2.79
CA TRP A 54 4.65 6.89 3.94
C TRP A 54 4.40 5.97 5.14
N VAL A 55 3.13 5.77 5.54
CA VAL A 55 2.85 4.92 6.71
C VAL A 55 3.26 3.47 6.49
N THR A 56 3.19 3.01 5.25
CA THR A 56 3.69 1.68 4.89
C THR A 56 5.19 1.61 5.01
N TRP A 57 5.88 2.54 4.34
CA TRP A 57 7.33 2.54 4.29
C TRP A 57 7.92 2.62 5.69
N LYS A 58 7.27 3.38 6.56
CA LYS A 58 7.62 3.51 7.98
C LYS A 58 7.57 2.20 8.77
N ARG A 59 6.83 1.16 8.32
CA ARG A 59 6.84 -0.18 8.96
C ARG A 59 8.20 -0.84 8.86
N HIS A 60 8.85 -0.69 7.71
CA HIS A 60 10.17 -1.27 7.41
C HIS A 60 11.30 -0.30 7.75
N HIS A 61 11.03 1.01 7.72
CA HIS A 61 11.99 2.08 7.98
C HIS A 61 11.51 3.02 9.10
N PRO A 62 11.57 2.57 10.37
CA PRO A 62 11.16 3.38 11.52
C PRO A 62 12.11 4.58 11.69
N GLY A 63 11.75 5.69 11.07
CA GLY A 63 12.58 6.90 11.02
C GLY A 63 12.23 7.81 9.84
N VAL A 64 11.60 7.25 8.80
CA VAL A 64 11.19 8.02 7.62
C VAL A 64 10.11 9.06 7.97
N ALA A 65 10.35 10.30 7.56
CA ALA A 65 9.42 11.40 7.66
C ALA A 65 8.48 11.44 6.45
N PHE A 66 7.31 12.07 6.60
CA PHE A 66 6.36 12.20 5.51
C PHE A 66 6.93 13.03 4.34
N SER A 67 7.69 14.08 4.66
CA SER A 67 8.35 14.97 3.71
C SER A 67 9.47 14.30 2.91
N ASP A 68 9.97 13.13 3.34
CA ASP A 68 11.00 12.39 2.59
C ASP A 68 10.48 11.85 1.24
N PHE A 69 9.17 11.99 0.99
CA PHE A 69 8.49 11.63 -0.25
C PHE A 69 8.15 12.83 -1.14
N ASP A 70 8.38 14.08 -0.70
CA ASP A 70 7.95 15.29 -1.45
C ASP A 70 8.62 15.40 -2.82
N ASP A 71 9.90 15.02 -2.91
CA ASP A 71 10.70 15.08 -4.13
C ASP A 71 10.80 13.73 -4.88
N ARG A 72 10.07 12.70 -4.42
CA ARG A 72 10.10 11.37 -5.05
C ARG A 72 9.24 11.34 -6.30
N ALA A 73 9.72 10.65 -7.33
CA ALA A 73 9.00 10.54 -8.58
C ALA A 73 7.74 9.67 -8.40
N ILE A 74 6.60 10.17 -8.91
CA ILE A 74 5.34 9.41 -8.88
C ILE A 74 5.48 8.09 -9.66
N THR A 75 6.35 8.05 -10.67
CA THR A 75 6.61 6.85 -11.50
C THR A 75 7.20 5.68 -10.72
N ASP A 76 7.80 5.94 -9.55
CA ASP A 76 8.33 4.87 -8.71
C ASP A 76 7.20 4.16 -7.95
N ILE A 77 5.99 4.74 -7.94
CA ILE A 77 4.86 4.28 -7.14
C ILE A 77 3.83 3.62 -8.05
N GLU A 78 3.79 2.28 -8.05
CA GLU A 78 2.78 1.51 -8.79
C GLU A 78 1.59 1.12 -7.91
N ILE A 79 0.58 1.99 -7.84
CA ILE A 79 -0.62 1.77 -7.01
C ILE A 79 -1.60 0.84 -7.73
N ASP A 80 -1.46 -0.46 -7.48
CA ASP A 80 -2.43 -1.46 -7.93
C ASP A 80 -3.48 -1.72 -6.83
N LEU A 81 -4.62 -1.04 -6.93
CA LEU A 81 -5.78 -1.24 -6.04
C LEU A 81 -6.54 -2.49 -6.48
N GLU A 82 -5.96 -3.66 -6.24
CA GLU A 82 -6.65 -4.93 -6.46
C GLU A 82 -7.70 -5.11 -5.36
N LYS A 83 -8.94 -5.36 -5.77
CA LYS A 83 -9.93 -5.98 -4.89
C LYS A 83 -9.66 -7.47 -4.91
N ASP A 84 -9.14 -8.02 -3.83
CA ASP A 84 -9.05 -9.48 -3.71
C ASP A 84 -10.47 -10.06 -3.58
N ASP A 85 -10.94 -10.70 -4.65
CA ASP A 85 -12.20 -11.44 -4.74
C ASP A 85 -12.07 -12.86 -4.13
N GLY A 86 -10.92 -13.24 -3.58
CA GLY A 86 -10.73 -14.48 -2.85
C GLY A 86 -10.56 -15.72 -3.72
N THR A 87 -10.23 -15.58 -5.00
CA THR A 87 -9.80 -16.70 -5.84
C THR A 87 -8.40 -17.16 -5.42
N PRO A 88 -8.23 -18.39 -4.92
CA PRO A 88 -6.90 -18.94 -4.66
C PRO A 88 -6.07 -18.92 -5.94
N PRO A 89 -4.75 -18.77 -5.88
CA PRO A 89 -3.91 -18.97 -7.07
C PRO A 89 -4.21 -20.36 -7.64
N GLU A 90 -4.57 -20.44 -8.93
CA GLU A 90 -4.67 -21.71 -9.64
C GLU A 90 -3.30 -22.39 -9.56
N ASN A 91 -3.19 -23.34 -8.64
CA ASN A 91 -2.03 -24.18 -8.53
C ASN A 91 -1.89 -24.92 -9.87
N PRO A 92 -0.78 -24.80 -10.62
CA PRO A 92 -0.60 -25.57 -11.83
C PRO A 92 -0.54 -27.03 -11.42
N THR A 93 -1.67 -27.73 -11.57
CA THR A 93 -1.75 -29.18 -11.39
C THR A 93 -0.93 -29.77 -12.53
N VAL A 94 0.33 -30.05 -12.25
CA VAL A 94 1.22 -30.82 -13.13
C VAL A 94 0.48 -32.13 -13.40
N PRO A 95 0.26 -32.53 -14.67
CA PRO A 95 -0.42 -33.79 -14.95
C PRO A 95 0.41 -34.91 -14.33
N ALA A 96 -0.24 -35.74 -13.51
CA ALA A 96 0.32 -36.96 -12.98
C ALA A 96 0.74 -37.83 -14.16
N VAL A 97 2.04 -38.00 -14.37
CA VAL A 97 2.58 -39.03 -15.25
C VAL A 97 2.34 -40.37 -14.57
N GLU A 98 1.45 -41.17 -15.17
CA GLU A 98 1.22 -42.57 -14.82
C GLU A 98 2.53 -43.36 -14.96
N GLY A 99 2.84 -44.17 -13.95
CA GLY A 99 3.94 -45.13 -13.93
C GLY A 99 3.47 -46.45 -13.35
#